data_AF-A0A836UAG0-F1
#
_entry.id   AF-A0A836UAG0-F1
#
_cell.length_a   1.000
_cell.length_b   1.000
_cell.length_c   1.000
_cell.angle_alpha   90.00
_cell.angle_beta   90.00
_cell.angle_gamma   90.00
#
_symmetry.space_group_name_H-M   'P 1'
#
loop_
_entity.id
_entity.type
_entity.pdbx_description
1 polymer ?
#
loop_
_entity_poly.entity_id
_entity_poly.type
_entity_poly.pdbx_seq_one_letter_code
_entity_poly.pdbx_strand_id
1 'polypeptide(L)'
;FEINVGGTFHMLEACRHAGVGHLLFASSDALYNKYVPGGMTAPITEATPRQARGWYAMSKGMGEELCEGYARSYQLPVTILRFAMVLGAGEILDFPQFYLSHLRNSSPELEALW
;
A
#
# COMPACT_ATOMS: atom_id res chain seq x y z
N PHE A 1 -7.42 4.52 -11.26
CA PHE A 1 -8.08 5.73 -10.73
C PHE A 1 -9.40 5.40 -10.06
N GLU A 2 -10.34 4.76 -10.76
CA GLU A 2 -11.68 4.42 -10.24
C GLU A 2 -11.64 3.64 -8.92
N ILE A 3 -10.87 2.56 -8.84
CA ILE A 3 -10.81 1.71 -7.65
C ILE A 3 -10.11 2.44 -6.49
N ASN A 4 -8.82 2.76 -6.66
CA ASN A 4 -8.03 3.30 -5.55
C ASN A 4 -8.42 4.71 -5.12
N VAL A 5 -8.81 5.59 -6.05
CA VAL A 5 -9.15 6.99 -5.72
C VAL A 5 -10.66 7.12 -5.56
N GLY A 6 -11.43 6.72 -6.57
CA GLY A 6 -12.90 6.80 -6.52
C GLY A 6 -13.50 5.92 -5.41
N GLY A 7 -13.03 4.68 -5.27
CA GLY A 7 -13.45 3.80 -4.18
C GLY A 7 -13.12 4.36 -2.80
N THR A 8 -11.94 4.96 -2.63
CA THR A 8 -11.58 5.63 -1.37
C THR A 8 -12.52 6.80 -1.06
N PHE A 9 -12.82 7.63 -2.06
CA PHE A 9 -13.79 8.72 -1.92
C PHE A 9 -15.18 8.20 -1.50
N HIS A 10 -15.69 7.16 -2.15
CA HIS A 10 -16.98 6.57 -1.79
C HIS A 10 -17.00 6.01 -0.36
N MET A 11 -15.92 5.34 0.07
CA MET A 11 -15.81 4.84 1.44
C MET A 11 -15.77 5.97 2.47
N LEU A 12 -15.05 7.05 2.18
CA LEU A 12 -14.99 8.25 3.04
C LEU A 12 -16.37 8.91 3.17
N GLU A 13 -17.09 9.09 2.06
CA GLU A 13 -18.47 9.60 2.09
C GLU A 13 -19.40 8.69 2.88
N ALA A 14 -19.32 7.37 2.67
CA ALA A 14 -20.11 6.39 3.41
C ALA A 14 -19.82 6.48 4.92
N CYS A 15 -18.54 6.52 5.32
CA CYS A 15 -18.13 6.69 6.71
C CYS A 15 -18.67 7.98 7.32
N ARG A 16 -18.58 9.09 6.60
CA ARG A 16 -19.11 10.40 7.02
C ARG A 16 -20.62 10.35 7.26
N HIS A 17 -21.37 9.78 6.31
CA HIS A 17 -22.82 9.69 6.42
C HIS A 17 -23.31 8.70 7.46
N ALA A 18 -22.59 7.60 7.68
CA ALA A 18 -22.93 6.59 8.66
C ALA A 18 -22.45 6.91 10.08
N GLY A 19 -21.69 7.99 10.28
CA GLY A 19 -21.12 8.34 11.58
C GLY A 19 -20.09 7.33 12.08
N VAL A 20 -19.28 6.77 11.17
CA VAL A 20 -18.22 5.82 11.54
C VAL A 20 -17.19 6.52 12.44
N GLY A 21 -16.85 5.88 13.56
CA GLY A 21 -15.96 6.46 14.55
C GLY A 21 -14.50 6.58 14.12
N HIS A 22 -14.04 5.74 13.18
CA HIS A 22 -12.67 5.76 12.67
C HIS A 22 -12.54 4.97 11.36
N LEU A 23 -11.89 5.53 10.35
CA LEU A 23 -11.46 4.82 9.15
C LEU A 23 -9.96 4.47 9.22
N LEU A 24 -9.60 3.23 8.91
CA LEU A 24 -8.21 2.83 8.66
C LEU A 24 -7.98 2.77 7.16
N PHE A 25 -7.04 3.57 6.66
CA PHE A 25 -6.69 3.60 5.25
C PHE A 25 -5.38 2.85 4.98
N ALA A 26 -5.46 1.78 4.20
CA ALA A 26 -4.31 1.01 3.75
C ALA A 26 -3.61 1.72 2.58
N SER A 27 -2.59 2.51 2.91
CA SER A 27 -1.66 3.12 1.97
C SER A 27 -0.48 2.18 1.68
N SER A 28 0.62 2.69 1.15
CA SER A 28 1.79 1.91 0.76
C SER A 28 3.09 2.70 0.91
N ASP A 29 4.15 2.00 1.25
CA ASP A 29 5.52 2.52 1.20
C ASP A 29 6.02 2.80 -0.23
N ALA A 30 5.24 2.49 -1.26
CA ALA A 30 5.48 2.89 -2.65
C ALA A 30 5.52 4.42 -2.84
N LEU A 31 5.05 5.18 -1.84
CA LEU A 31 5.16 6.64 -1.80
C LEU A 31 6.58 7.12 -1.57
N TYR A 32 7.51 6.26 -1.16
CA TYR A 32 8.89 6.64 -0.86
C TYR A 32 9.84 6.23 -1.99
N ASN A 33 10.86 7.05 -2.22
CA ASN A 33 11.96 6.70 -3.10
C ASN A 33 12.96 5.78 -2.36
N LYS A 34 12.61 4.49 -2.26
CA LYS A 34 13.33 3.51 -1.42
C LYS A 34 14.36 2.65 -2.14
N TYR A 35 14.36 2.66 -3.48
CA TYR A 35 15.30 1.92 -4.32
C TYR A 35 16.34 2.86 -4.94
N VAL A 36 17.09 3.58 -4.10
CA VAL A 36 18.13 4.51 -4.54
C VAL A 36 19.49 3.81 -4.73
N PRO A 37 20.32 4.23 -5.69
CA PRO A 37 21.69 3.72 -5.80
C PRO A 37 22.46 3.91 -4.49
N GLY A 38 23.11 2.85 -4.00
CA GLY A 38 23.79 2.86 -2.70
C GLY A 38 22.89 2.57 -1.49
N GLY A 39 21.59 2.37 -1.70
CA GLY A 39 20.63 2.06 -0.64
C GLY A 39 20.24 3.26 0.22
N MET A 40 19.23 3.09 1.06
CA MET A 40 18.84 4.12 2.02
C MET A 40 19.83 4.17 3.18
N THR A 41 20.20 5.38 3.59
CA THR A 41 21.14 5.61 4.70
C THR A 41 20.51 5.48 6.09
N ALA A 42 19.17 5.49 6.16
CA ALA A 42 18.40 5.33 7.39
C ALA A 42 17.06 4.63 7.08
N PRO A 43 16.44 3.97 8.09
CA PRO A 43 15.09 3.45 7.95
C PRO A 43 14.08 4.54 7.55
N ILE A 44 13.08 4.16 6.76
CA ILE A 44 11.96 5.04 6.42
C ILE A 44 11.14 5.32 7.67
N THR A 45 10.75 6.59 7.82
CA THR A 45 9.81 7.06 8.85
C THR A 45 8.67 7.84 8.19
N GLU A 46 7.63 8.18 8.94
CA GLU A 46 6.53 9.00 8.47
C GLU A 46 6.97 10.41 8.06
N ALA A 47 8.09 10.90 8.61
CA ALA A 47 8.71 12.17 8.26
C ALA A 47 9.54 12.10 6.97
N THR A 48 9.80 10.91 6.42
CA THR A 48 10.50 10.76 5.15
C THR A 48 9.66 11.39 4.03
N PRO A 49 10.24 12.25 3.17
CA PRO A 49 9.48 12.90 2.11
C PRO A 49 8.82 11.89 1.16
N ARG A 50 7.51 12.08 0.92
CA ARG A 50 6.79 11.34 -0.11
C ARG A 50 7.29 11.77 -1.49
N GLN A 51 7.74 10.82 -2.29
CA GLN A 51 8.15 10.95 -3.68
C GLN A 51 7.47 9.87 -4.51
N ALA A 52 6.14 9.92 -4.58
CA ALA A 52 5.35 8.93 -5.31
C ALA A 52 5.77 8.89 -6.79
N ARG A 53 6.16 7.71 -7.28
CA ARG A 53 6.53 7.48 -8.69
C ARG A 53 5.68 6.36 -9.28
N GLY A 54 5.09 6.63 -10.43
CA GLY A 54 4.21 5.69 -11.14
C GLY A 54 2.75 5.72 -10.67
N TRP A 55 1.88 5.12 -11.48
CA TRP A 55 0.42 5.25 -11.34
C TRP A 55 -0.14 4.70 -10.03
N TYR A 56 0.37 3.56 -9.56
CA TYR A 56 -0.08 2.95 -8.31
C TYR A 56 0.25 3.84 -7.10
N ALA A 57 1.52 4.26 -6.97
CA ALA A 57 1.96 5.12 -5.88
C ALA A 57 1.19 6.44 -5.87
N MET A 58 1.03 7.07 -7.04
CA MET A 58 0.23 8.29 -7.17
C MET A 58 -1.22 8.08 -6.69
N SER A 59 -1.85 6.96 -7.07
CA SER A 59 -3.22 6.66 -6.63
C SER A 59 -3.36 6.48 -5.12
N LYS A 60 -2.37 5.86 -4.45
CA LYS A 60 -2.34 5.75 -2.98
C LYS A 60 -2.11 7.11 -2.32
N GLY A 61 -1.23 7.93 -2.90
CA GLY A 61 -0.98 9.29 -2.41
C GLY A 61 -2.23 10.17 -2.48
N MET A 62 -2.99 10.10 -3.58
CA MET A 62 -4.27 10.78 -3.68
C MET A 62 -5.29 10.29 -2.64
N GLY A 63 -5.28 8.99 -2.32
CA GLY A 63 -6.10 8.45 -1.24
C GLY A 63 -5.73 9.00 0.14
N GLU A 64 -4.45 9.20 0.43
CA GLU A 64 -4.00 9.88 1.66
C GLU A 64 -4.51 11.32 1.74
N GLU A 65 -4.38 12.08 0.65
CA GLU A 65 -4.87 13.46 0.60
C GLU A 65 -6.39 13.56 0.80
N LEU A 66 -7.15 12.62 0.23
CA LEU A 66 -8.59 12.50 0.50
C LEU A 66 -8.85 12.23 1.99
N CYS A 67 -8.17 11.26 2.58
CA CYS A 67 -8.32 10.93 4.00
C CYS A 67 -8.03 12.14 4.91
N GLU A 68 -6.92 12.83 4.68
CA GLU A 68 -6.58 14.03 5.43
C GLU A 68 -7.59 15.16 5.21
N GLY A 69 -8.08 15.34 3.98
CA GLY A 69 -9.13 16.30 3.66
C GLY A 69 -10.40 16.03 4.47
N TYR A 70 -10.81 14.76 4.56
CA TYR A 70 -11.99 14.37 5.34
C TYR A 70 -11.79 14.55 6.85
N ALA A 71 -10.61 14.23 7.36
CA ALA A 71 -10.27 14.49 8.76
C ALA A 71 -10.33 15.99 9.08
N ARG A 72 -9.82 16.86 8.19
CA ARG A 72 -9.85 18.31 8.38
C ARG A 72 -11.24 18.92 8.23
N SER A 73 -12.00 18.49 7.21
CA SER A 73 -13.28 19.14 6.85
C SER A 73 -14.49 18.58 7.58
N TYR A 74 -14.46 17.30 7.95
CA TYR A 74 -15.60 16.59 8.54
C TYR A 74 -15.28 15.95 9.88
N GLN A 75 -14.08 16.16 10.42
CA GLN A 75 -13.64 15.61 11.70
C GLN A 75 -13.75 14.08 11.75
N LEU A 76 -13.76 13.42 10.58
CA LEU A 76 -13.76 11.97 10.48
C LEU A 76 -12.37 11.47 10.90
N PRO A 77 -12.23 10.71 11.99
CA PRO A 77 -10.92 10.20 12.40
C PRO A 77 -10.41 9.21 11.35
N VAL A 78 -9.19 9.41 10.88
CA VAL A 78 -8.53 8.52 9.92
C VAL A 78 -7.12 8.19 10.39
N THR A 79 -6.72 6.93 10.25
CA THR A 79 -5.31 6.53 10.37
C THR A 79 -4.83 5.96 9.04
N ILE A 80 -3.70 6.46 8.58
CA ILE A 80 -3.07 6.06 7.32
C ILE A 80 -1.94 5.08 7.65
N LEU A 81 -2.00 3.88 7.10
CA LEU A 81 -0.98 2.84 7.28
C LEU A 81 -0.22 2.62 5.97
N ARG A 82 1.07 2.97 5.96
CA ARG A 82 1.93 2.81 4.77
C ARG A 82 2.66 1.47 4.83
N PHE A 83 1.97 0.41 4.42
CA PHE A 83 2.53 -0.94 4.45
C PHE A 83 3.74 -1.06 3.52
N ALA A 84 4.79 -1.70 4.03
CA ALA A 84 5.85 -2.28 3.23
C ALA A 84 5.33 -3.53 2.49
N MET A 85 6.24 -4.32 1.93
CA MET A 85 5.86 -5.62 1.39
C MET A 85 5.31 -6.52 2.51
N VAL A 86 4.02 -6.85 2.41
CA VAL A 86 3.35 -7.84 3.26
C VAL A 86 3.18 -9.08 2.42
N LEU A 87 3.57 -10.23 2.96
CA LEU A 87 3.48 -11.52 2.27
C LEU A 87 2.67 -12.49 3.11
N GLY A 88 1.57 -13.00 2.56
CA GLY A 88 0.87 -14.17 3.08
C GLY A 88 1.48 -15.48 2.57
N ALA A 89 1.44 -16.53 3.39
CA ALA A 89 1.95 -17.85 3.00
C ALA A 89 1.31 -18.39 1.70
N GLY A 90 -0.01 -18.20 1.54
CA GLY A 90 -0.73 -18.57 0.31
C GLY A 90 -0.41 -17.67 -0.89
N GLU A 91 -0.02 -16.42 -0.66
CA GLU A 91 0.40 -15.53 -1.75
C GLU A 91 1.75 -15.95 -2.31
N ILE A 92 2.69 -16.33 -1.45
CA ILE A 92 4.03 -16.79 -1.85
C ILE A 92 3.95 -18.02 -2.77
N LEU A 93 3.04 -18.94 -2.45
CA LEU A 93 2.91 -20.20 -3.17
C LEU A 93 2.01 -20.07 -4.40
N ASP A 94 0.85 -19.44 -4.28
CA ASP A 94 -0.21 -19.61 -5.29
C ASP A 94 -0.50 -18.34 -6.09
N PHE A 95 0.08 -17.19 -5.72
CA PHE A 95 -0.18 -15.95 -6.43
C PHE A 95 0.80 -15.74 -7.60
N PRO A 96 0.31 -15.50 -8.84
CA PRO A 96 1.17 -15.47 -10.03
C PRO A 96 2.31 -14.43 -10.01
N GLN A 97 2.17 -13.37 -9.20
CA GLN A 97 3.21 -12.35 -9.07
C GLN A 97 4.38 -12.82 -8.17
N PHE A 98 4.14 -13.75 -7.26
CA PHE A 98 5.16 -14.38 -6.44
C PHE A 98 5.56 -15.68 -7.11
N TYR A 99 6.59 -15.59 -7.94
CA TYR A 99 7.00 -16.62 -8.89
C TYR A 99 7.58 -17.89 -8.25
N LEU A 100 7.36 -18.14 -6.95
CA LEU A 100 7.98 -19.24 -6.24
C LEU A 100 7.42 -20.59 -6.67
N SER A 101 6.10 -20.72 -6.89
CA SER A 101 5.53 -21.95 -7.44
C SER A 101 5.97 -22.23 -8.86
N HIS A 102 6.07 -21.19 -9.69
CA HIS A 102 6.59 -21.36 -11.05
C HIS A 102 8.06 -21.80 -10.99
N LEU A 103 8.90 -21.12 -10.21
CA LEU A 103 10.30 -21.48 -9.99
C LEU A 103 10.44 -22.92 -9.48
N ARG A 104 9.65 -23.30 -8.46
CA ARG A 104 9.64 -24.67 -7.89
C ARG A 104 9.29 -25.71 -8.96
N ASN A 105 8.30 -25.42 -9.81
CA ASN A 105 7.84 -26.36 -10.83
C ASN A 105 8.74 -26.37 -12.08
N SER A 106 9.46 -25.27 -12.36
CA SER A 106 10.33 -25.12 -13.54
C SER A 106 11.79 -25.47 -13.28
N SER A 107 12.22 -25.53 -12.01
CA SER A 107 13.61 -25.77 -11.60
C SER A 107 13.74 -27.02 -10.70
N PRO A 108 13.65 -28.24 -11.28
CA PRO A 108 13.82 -29.48 -10.52
C PRO A 108 15.22 -29.62 -9.91
N GLU A 109 16.23 -28.95 -10.45
CA GLU A 109 17.58 -28.90 -9.89
C GLU A 109 17.67 -28.27 -8.49
N LEU A 110 16.65 -27.49 -8.10
CA LEU A 110 16.56 -26.87 -6.78
C LEU A 110 15.76 -27.72 -5.78
N GLU A 111 15.31 -28.93 -6.13
CA GLU A 111 14.42 -29.77 -5.30
C GLU A 111 14.96 -29.99 -3.88
N ALA A 112 16.27 -30.16 -3.72
CA ALA A 112 16.91 -30.40 -2.42
C ALA A 112 16.95 -29.19 -1.48
N LEU A 113 16.56 -27.99 -1.95
CA LEU A 113 16.56 -26.74 -1.16
C LEU A 113 15.19 -26.37 -0.59
N TRP A 114 14.13 -27.08 -0.98
CA TRP A 114 12.76 -26.89 -0.49
C TRP A 114 12.42 -27.89 0.63
#